data_AF-A0A379VKD4-F1
#
_entry.id   AF-A0A379VKD4-F1
#
_cell.length_a   1.000
_cell.length_b   1.000
_cell.length_c   1.000
_cell.angle_alpha   90.00
_cell.angle_beta   90.00
_cell.angle_gamma   90.00
#
_symmetry.space_group_name_H-M   'P 1'
#
loop_
_entity.id
_entity.type
_entity.pdbx_description
1 polymer ?
#
loop_
_entity_poly.entity_id
_entity_poly.type
_entity_poly.pdbx_seq_one_letter_code
_entity_poly.pdbx_strand_id
1 'polypeptide(L)'
;MFSFAFPSTLHLSSSAQDIVPPSGIVEVLRGLLMSMVSNPIDALLNANYIGILVWAVGLGFALRHGNETTKNLVNDMSNAVTFMVKLVIRFAPVGIFGLVSSTLATTGFSTLWGYAHLLVVLIGCMLLVALVVNPLLVFWKIRRNPYPLVFACLRESGVYAFFTRSSAANIPVNMALCEKLNLDRDTYSVSIPLGATINMAGAAITITVLTLAAVHTLGVPVDLPTALLLSVVASLCACGASGVAGGSLLLIPLACNMFGIPNDIAMQVVAVGFIIGVLQDSCETALNSSTDVLFTAAACQAEDERLANNALRS
;
A
#
# COMPACT_ATOMS: atom_id res chain seq x y z
N MET A 1 3.79 -8.02 -12.91
CA MET A 1 4.69 -9.01 -13.55
C MET A 1 4.79 -10.29 -12.76
N PHE A 2 5.16 -10.24 -11.48
CA PHE A 2 5.19 -11.43 -10.61
C PHE A 2 3.87 -12.20 -10.58
N SER A 3 2.73 -11.52 -10.43
CA SER A 3 1.41 -12.18 -10.44
C SER A 3 1.04 -12.84 -11.77
N PHE A 4 1.67 -12.47 -12.89
CA PHE A 4 1.49 -13.17 -14.17
C PHE A 4 2.42 -14.40 -14.28
N ALA A 5 3.62 -14.31 -13.72
CA ALA A 5 4.58 -15.42 -13.68
C ALA A 5 4.18 -16.50 -12.63
N PHE A 6 3.59 -16.05 -11.52
CA PHE A 6 3.17 -16.86 -10.38
C PHE A 6 1.71 -16.54 -10.04
N PRO A 7 0.76 -16.93 -10.89
CA PRO A 7 -0.65 -16.65 -10.66
C PRO A 7 -1.11 -17.31 -9.36
N SER A 8 -1.84 -16.56 -8.55
CA SER A 8 -2.36 -17.02 -7.26
C SER A 8 -3.88 -17.20 -7.34
N THR A 9 -4.38 -18.28 -6.75
CA THR A 9 -5.80 -18.59 -6.65
C THR A 9 -6.27 -18.41 -5.22
N LEU A 10 -7.38 -17.72 -5.04
CA LEU A 10 -8.05 -17.51 -3.76
C LEU A 10 -9.22 -18.48 -3.63
N HIS A 11 -9.59 -18.80 -2.39
CA HIS A 11 -10.83 -19.54 -2.14
C HIS A 11 -11.96 -18.55 -1.86
N LEU A 12 -12.80 -18.31 -2.88
CA LEU A 12 -13.93 -17.39 -2.82
C LEU A 12 -15.24 -18.19 -2.81
N SER A 13 -16.23 -17.77 -2.02
CA SER A 13 -17.48 -18.52 -1.81
C SER A 13 -18.50 -18.39 -2.95
N SER A 14 -18.29 -17.46 -3.89
CA SER A 14 -19.20 -17.20 -5.02
C SER A 14 -18.55 -17.55 -6.36
N SER A 15 -19.28 -18.28 -7.20
CA SER A 15 -18.91 -18.53 -8.60
C SER A 15 -19.11 -17.26 -9.44
N ALA A 16 -18.18 -16.99 -10.38
CA ALA A 16 -18.11 -15.80 -11.23
C ALA A 16 -19.28 -15.59 -12.22
N GLN A 17 -20.45 -16.19 -12.00
CA GLN A 17 -21.53 -16.29 -12.98
C GLN A 17 -22.15 -14.94 -13.39
N ASP A 18 -21.93 -13.86 -12.62
CA ASP A 18 -22.48 -12.52 -12.92
C ASP A 18 -21.42 -11.40 -13.05
N ILE A 19 -20.13 -11.75 -13.16
CA ILE A 19 -19.09 -10.73 -13.34
C ILE A 19 -18.96 -10.44 -14.83
N VAL A 20 -19.33 -9.22 -15.25
CA VAL A 20 -19.07 -8.71 -16.60
C VAL A 20 -17.72 -8.01 -16.57
N PRO A 21 -16.63 -8.66 -17.01
CA PRO A 21 -15.32 -8.03 -17.03
C PRO A 21 -15.31 -6.90 -18.07
N PRO A 22 -14.58 -5.81 -17.84
CA PRO A 22 -14.39 -4.78 -18.84
C PRO A 22 -13.72 -5.36 -20.09
N SER A 23 -14.23 -4.99 -21.27
CA SER A 23 -13.78 -5.47 -22.59
C SER A 23 -12.36 -5.00 -22.96
N GLY A 24 -11.77 -4.07 -22.20
CA GLY A 24 -10.37 -3.68 -22.32
C GLY A 24 -10.03 -2.40 -21.54
N ILE A 25 -8.78 -1.96 -21.65
CA ILE A 25 -8.26 -0.79 -20.91
C ILE A 25 -9.04 0.50 -21.17
N VAL A 26 -9.58 0.70 -22.38
CA VAL A 26 -10.37 1.89 -22.73
C VAL A 26 -11.66 1.94 -21.92
N GLU A 27 -12.31 0.80 -21.70
CA GLU A 27 -13.51 0.72 -20.88
C GLU A 27 -13.18 0.94 -19.41
N VAL A 28 -12.07 0.39 -18.92
CA VAL A 28 -11.58 0.66 -17.55
C VAL A 28 -11.31 2.15 -17.38
N LEU A 29 -10.57 2.79 -18.29
CA LEU A 29 -10.28 4.23 -18.24
C LEU A 29 -11.55 5.08 -18.32
N ARG A 30 -12.51 4.70 -19.16
CA ARG A 30 -13.81 5.38 -19.25
C ARG A 30 -14.59 5.24 -17.94
N GLY A 31 -14.62 4.03 -17.37
CA GLY A 31 -15.24 3.75 -16.08
C GLY A 31 -14.62 4.59 -14.97
N LEU A 32 -13.28 4.61 -14.89
CA LEU A 32 -12.54 5.46 -13.96
C LEU A 32 -12.93 6.93 -14.13
N LEU A 33 -12.90 7.46 -15.36
CA LEU A 33 -13.21 8.86 -15.63
C LEU A 33 -14.64 9.23 -15.24
N MET A 34 -15.61 8.35 -15.51
CA MET A 34 -17.00 8.55 -15.06
C MET A 34 -17.11 8.49 -13.53
N SER A 35 -16.40 7.57 -12.90
CA SER A 35 -16.34 7.44 -11.44
C SER A 35 -15.70 8.67 -10.77
N MET A 36 -14.74 9.33 -11.41
CA MET A 36 -14.09 10.53 -10.87
C MET A 36 -15.04 11.73 -10.75
N VAL A 37 -16.02 11.84 -11.66
CA VAL A 37 -16.96 12.98 -11.72
C VAL A 37 -18.31 12.70 -11.05
N SER A 38 -18.46 11.53 -10.42
CA SER A 38 -19.68 11.19 -9.69
C SER A 38 -19.96 12.18 -8.56
N ASN A 39 -21.23 12.42 -8.26
CA ASN A 39 -21.62 13.24 -7.10
C ASN A 39 -20.97 12.69 -5.81
N PRO A 40 -20.39 13.52 -4.93
CA PRO A 40 -19.67 13.05 -3.75
C PRO A 40 -20.54 12.28 -2.74
N ILE A 41 -21.83 12.63 -2.63
CA ILE A 41 -22.78 11.92 -1.77
C ILE A 41 -23.12 10.56 -2.38
N ASP A 42 -23.39 10.54 -3.69
CA ASP A 42 -23.63 9.29 -4.42
C ASP A 42 -22.43 8.35 -4.34
N ALA A 43 -21.21 8.90 -4.43
CA ALA A 43 -19.99 8.13 -4.33
C ALA A 43 -19.83 7.44 -2.98
N LEU A 44 -20.21 8.11 -1.89
CA LEU A 44 -20.23 7.55 -0.55
C LEU A 44 -21.31 6.47 -0.39
N LEU A 45 -22.50 6.70 -0.95
CA LEU A 45 -23.64 5.77 -0.84
C LEU A 45 -23.42 4.49 -1.63
N ASN A 46 -22.87 4.59 -2.85
CA ASN A 46 -22.68 3.46 -3.77
C ASN A 46 -21.26 2.85 -3.70
N ALA A 47 -20.45 3.26 -2.71
CA ALA A 47 -19.06 2.83 -2.58
C ALA A 47 -18.24 3.02 -3.87
N ASN A 48 -18.42 4.14 -4.56
CA ASN A 48 -17.55 4.54 -5.66
C ASN A 48 -16.24 5.10 -5.11
N TYR A 49 -15.30 4.20 -4.84
CA TYR A 49 -14.04 4.52 -4.20
C TYR A 49 -13.16 5.51 -4.99
N ILE A 50 -13.19 5.48 -6.33
CA ILE A 50 -12.45 6.44 -7.18
C ILE A 50 -13.01 7.84 -7.02
N GLY A 51 -14.33 7.98 -7.05
CA GLY A 51 -15.00 9.26 -6.79
C GLY A 51 -14.66 9.80 -5.41
N ILE A 52 -14.74 8.94 -4.38
CA ILE A 52 -14.37 9.32 -3.00
C ILE A 52 -12.93 9.85 -2.95
N LEU A 53 -11.97 9.19 -3.62
CA LEU A 53 -10.57 9.61 -3.61
C LEU A 53 -10.38 10.97 -4.30
N VAL A 54 -10.97 11.17 -5.49
CA VAL A 54 -10.86 12.45 -6.21
C VAL A 54 -11.45 13.60 -5.40
N TRP A 55 -12.63 13.38 -4.81
CA TRP A 55 -13.26 14.39 -3.96
C TRP A 55 -12.47 14.63 -2.68
N ALA A 56 -11.90 13.60 -2.05
CA ALA A 56 -11.06 13.77 -0.85
C ALA A 56 -9.83 14.62 -1.15
N VAL A 57 -9.15 14.38 -2.28
CA VAL A 57 -8.00 15.18 -2.72
C VAL A 57 -8.41 16.62 -3.04
N GLY A 58 -9.47 16.81 -3.85
CA GLY A 58 -9.96 18.13 -4.23
C GLY A 58 -10.41 18.97 -3.04
N LEU A 59 -11.19 18.37 -2.12
CA LEU A 59 -11.61 19.01 -0.88
C LEU A 59 -10.42 19.29 0.04
N GLY A 60 -9.44 18.38 0.14
CA GLY A 60 -8.21 18.60 0.90
C GLY A 60 -7.43 19.83 0.41
N PHE A 61 -7.27 19.98 -0.91
CA PHE A 61 -6.63 21.16 -1.51
C PHE A 61 -7.40 22.46 -1.22
N ALA A 62 -8.73 22.43 -1.33
CA ALA A 62 -9.55 23.59 -1.01
C ALA A 62 -9.45 23.97 0.47
N LEU A 63 -9.61 22.98 1.37
CA LEU A 63 -9.61 23.15 2.83
C LEU A 63 -8.23 23.52 3.39
N ARG A 64 -7.14 23.30 2.65
CA ARG A 64 -5.80 23.80 3.02
C ARG A 64 -5.76 25.31 3.24
N HIS A 65 -6.62 26.05 2.53
CA HIS A 65 -6.76 27.51 2.65
C HIS A 65 -7.77 27.93 3.74
N GLY A 66 -8.40 26.96 4.39
CA GLY A 66 -9.30 27.21 5.53
C GLY A 66 -8.55 27.70 6.78
N ASN A 67 -9.31 28.14 7.77
CA ASN A 67 -8.74 28.50 9.08
C ASN A 67 -8.31 27.25 9.86
N GLU A 68 -7.52 27.45 10.93
CA GLU A 68 -7.02 26.34 11.75
C GLU A 68 -8.15 25.54 12.43
N THR A 69 -9.25 26.19 12.82
CA THR A 69 -10.42 25.50 13.41
C THR A 69 -11.01 24.47 12.45
N THR A 70 -11.17 24.81 11.17
CA THR A 70 -11.67 23.89 10.15
C THR A 70 -10.70 22.75 9.90
N LYS A 71 -9.39 23.03 9.84
CA LYS A 71 -8.37 21.98 9.67
C LYS A 71 -8.38 21.00 10.86
N ASN A 72 -8.47 21.52 12.08
CA ASN A 72 -8.55 20.70 13.29
C ASN A 72 -9.81 19.84 13.29
N LEU A 73 -10.97 20.39 12.93
CA LEU A 73 -12.21 19.63 12.81
C LEU A 73 -12.08 18.45 11.83
N VAL A 74 -11.50 18.69 10.65
CA VAL A 74 -11.29 17.64 9.64
C VAL A 74 -10.34 16.55 10.15
N ASN A 75 -9.26 16.95 10.83
CA ASN A 75 -8.33 16.02 11.45
C ASN A 75 -8.98 15.19 12.56
N ASP A 76 -9.80 15.81 13.42
CA ASP A 76 -10.51 15.14 14.50
C ASP A 76 -11.54 14.14 13.96
N MET A 77 -12.24 14.48 12.87
CA MET A 77 -13.13 13.55 12.18
C MET A 77 -12.36 12.35 11.60
N SER A 78 -11.22 12.60 10.94
CA SER A 78 -10.35 11.54 10.42
C SER A 78 -9.85 10.61 11.53
N ASN A 79 -9.44 11.18 12.67
CA ASN A 79 -9.01 10.43 13.84
C ASN A 79 -10.14 9.59 14.43
N ALA A 80 -11.37 10.13 14.50
CA ALA A 80 -12.54 9.41 14.98
C ALA A 80 -12.88 8.20 14.09
N VAL A 81 -12.87 8.38 12.77
CA VAL A 81 -13.08 7.27 11.81
C VAL A 81 -11.97 6.23 11.94
N THR A 82 -10.71 6.67 12.02
CA THR A 82 -9.55 5.79 12.22
C THR A 82 -9.66 4.98 13.51
N PHE A 83 -10.14 5.59 14.60
CA PHE A 83 -10.38 4.89 15.86
C PHE A 83 -11.44 3.80 15.71
N MET A 84 -12.55 4.07 15.02
CA MET A 84 -13.57 3.08 14.74
C MET A 84 -13.04 1.90 13.91
N VAL A 85 -12.22 2.18 12.88
CA VAL A 85 -11.56 1.14 12.08
C VAL A 85 -10.63 0.28 12.95
N LYS A 86 -9.81 0.91 13.81
CA LYS A 86 -8.94 0.18 14.77
C LYS A 86 -9.75 -0.72 15.69
N LEU A 87 -10.91 -0.28 16.15
CA LEU A 87 -11.80 -1.08 16.97
C LEU A 87 -12.30 -2.32 16.21
N VAL A 88 -12.74 -2.17 14.96
CA VAL A 88 -13.15 -3.30 14.10
C VAL A 88 -12.00 -4.28 13.88
N ILE A 89 -10.79 -3.78 13.57
CA ILE A 89 -9.59 -4.62 13.38
C ILE A 89 -9.24 -5.40 14.65
N ARG A 90 -9.47 -4.83 15.84
CA ARG A 90 -9.27 -5.55 17.11
C ARG A 90 -10.17 -6.77 17.27
N PHE A 91 -11.35 -6.76 16.65
CA PHE A 91 -12.26 -7.91 16.59
C PHE A 91 -11.99 -8.86 15.42
N ALA A 92 -11.17 -8.46 14.44
CA ALA A 92 -10.81 -9.28 13.28
C ALA A 92 -10.29 -10.69 13.64
N PRO A 93 -9.51 -10.93 14.72
CA PRO A 93 -9.06 -12.27 15.09
C PRO A 93 -10.20 -13.30 15.24
N VAL A 94 -11.36 -12.88 15.75
CA VAL A 94 -12.54 -13.75 15.89
C VAL A 94 -13.12 -14.09 14.51
N GLY A 95 -13.24 -13.09 13.63
CA GLY A 95 -13.71 -13.29 12.25
C GLY A 95 -12.75 -14.17 11.44
N ILE A 96 -11.45 -13.93 11.55
CA ILE A 96 -10.39 -14.72 10.90
C ILE A 96 -10.44 -16.16 11.39
N PHE A 97 -10.58 -16.39 12.69
CA PHE A 97 -10.72 -17.74 13.25
C PHE A 97 -11.91 -18.48 12.63
N GLY A 98 -13.07 -17.82 12.52
CA GLY A 98 -14.25 -18.40 11.86
C GLY A 98 -14.01 -18.70 10.38
N LEU A 99 -13.40 -17.78 9.64
CA LEU A 99 -13.10 -17.93 8.21
C LEU A 99 -12.11 -19.07 7.95
N VAL A 100 -11.01 -19.12 8.70
CA VAL A 100 -10.01 -20.19 8.60
C VAL A 100 -10.62 -21.53 8.99
N SER A 101 -11.38 -21.59 10.09
CA SER A 101 -12.04 -22.83 10.52
C SER A 101 -13.03 -23.36 9.48
N SER A 102 -13.86 -22.48 8.92
CA SER A 102 -14.82 -22.82 7.85
C SER A 102 -14.10 -23.30 6.58
N THR A 103 -13.02 -22.61 6.19
CA THR A 103 -12.21 -22.99 5.03
C THR A 103 -11.57 -24.36 5.23
N LEU A 104 -10.98 -24.61 6.40
CA LEU A 104 -10.39 -25.90 6.75
C LEU A 104 -11.43 -27.03 6.79
N ALA A 105 -12.63 -26.75 7.30
CA ALA A 105 -13.72 -27.72 7.36
C ALA A 105 -14.24 -28.12 5.97
N THR A 106 -14.27 -27.19 5.03
CA THR A 106 -14.83 -27.40 3.67
C THR A 106 -13.80 -27.89 2.67
N THR A 107 -12.57 -27.39 2.73
CA THR A 107 -11.53 -27.62 1.70
C THR A 107 -10.28 -28.34 2.21
N GLY A 108 -10.14 -28.50 3.53
CA GLY A 108 -8.97 -29.12 4.14
C GLY A 108 -7.70 -28.25 4.04
N PHE A 109 -6.54 -28.88 4.19
CA PHE A 109 -5.24 -28.20 4.24
C PHE A 109 -4.72 -27.73 2.86
N SER A 110 -5.35 -28.13 1.76
CA SER A 110 -4.92 -27.75 0.40
C SER A 110 -5.02 -26.23 0.18
N THR A 111 -6.05 -25.58 0.74
CA THR A 111 -6.23 -24.12 0.63
C THR A 111 -5.16 -23.33 1.37
N LEU A 112 -4.61 -23.88 2.47
CA LEU A 112 -3.49 -23.25 3.17
C LEU A 112 -2.24 -23.17 2.29
N TRP A 113 -2.04 -24.15 1.39
CA TRP A 113 -0.95 -24.08 0.42
C TRP A 113 -1.14 -22.93 -0.58
N GLY A 114 -2.38 -22.67 -1.00
CA GLY A 114 -2.70 -21.51 -1.84
C GLY A 114 -2.39 -20.18 -1.14
N TYR A 115 -2.72 -20.06 0.15
CA TYR A 115 -2.38 -18.88 0.94
C TYR A 115 -0.86 -18.73 1.19
N ALA A 116 -0.15 -19.84 1.39
CA ALA A 116 1.31 -19.83 1.48
C ALA A 116 1.94 -19.38 0.16
N HIS A 117 1.46 -19.88 -0.98
CA HIS A 117 1.91 -19.44 -2.30
C HIS A 117 1.68 -17.94 -2.51
N LEU A 118 0.46 -17.45 -2.22
CA LEU A 118 0.12 -16.03 -2.30
C LEU A 118 1.06 -15.18 -1.43
N LEU A 119 1.34 -15.62 -0.20
CA LEU A 119 2.24 -14.95 0.71
C LEU A 119 3.69 -14.92 0.18
N VAL A 120 4.17 -16.00 -0.43
CA VAL A 120 5.49 -16.06 -1.06
C VAL A 120 5.58 -15.10 -2.23
N VAL A 121 4.56 -15.02 -3.08
CA VAL A 121 4.52 -14.05 -4.20
C VAL A 121 4.56 -12.62 -3.68
N LEU A 122 3.78 -12.32 -2.64
CA LEU A 122 3.69 -10.98 -2.05
C LEU A 122 5.01 -10.56 -1.37
N ILE A 123 5.56 -11.40 -0.49
CA ILE A 123 6.84 -11.14 0.16
C ILE A 123 7.97 -11.11 -0.86
N GLY A 124 7.94 -11.99 -1.87
CA GLY A 124 8.92 -11.99 -2.96
C GLY A 124 8.94 -10.67 -3.74
N CYS A 125 7.76 -10.10 -4.04
CA CYS A 125 7.66 -8.76 -4.63
C CYS A 125 8.27 -7.69 -3.72
N MET A 126 7.94 -7.70 -2.42
CA MET A 126 8.46 -6.72 -1.46
C MET A 126 9.98 -6.82 -1.30
N LEU A 127 10.52 -8.04 -1.24
CA LEU A 127 11.96 -8.29 -1.17
C LEU A 127 12.67 -7.83 -2.46
N LEU A 128 12.08 -8.07 -3.63
CA LEU A 128 12.62 -7.56 -4.88
C LEU A 128 12.66 -6.02 -4.87
N VAL A 129 11.63 -5.36 -4.36
CA VAL A 129 11.63 -3.91 -4.25
C VAL A 129 12.72 -3.45 -3.25
N ALA A 130 12.80 -4.08 -2.08
CA ALA A 130 13.79 -3.74 -1.05
C ALA A 130 15.25 -3.95 -1.49
N LEU A 131 15.53 -5.04 -2.24
CA LEU A 131 16.89 -5.51 -2.51
C LEU A 131 17.36 -5.30 -3.95
N VAL A 132 16.46 -4.92 -4.86
CA VAL A 132 16.78 -4.67 -6.27
C VAL A 132 16.31 -3.29 -6.69
N VAL A 133 15.02 -2.98 -6.62
CA VAL A 133 14.49 -1.71 -7.15
C VAL A 133 15.00 -0.50 -6.37
N ASN A 134 14.84 -0.51 -5.04
CA ASN A 134 15.29 0.59 -4.19
C ASN A 134 16.81 0.81 -4.28
N PRO A 135 17.66 -0.23 -4.20
CA PRO A 135 19.10 -0.07 -4.42
C PRO A 135 19.45 0.48 -5.80
N LEU A 136 18.76 0.06 -6.87
CA LEU A 136 19.00 0.60 -8.22
C LEU A 136 18.67 2.10 -8.30
N LEU A 137 17.55 2.52 -7.70
CA LEU A 137 17.17 3.93 -7.63
C LEU A 137 18.19 4.77 -6.85
N VAL A 138 18.64 4.24 -5.70
CA VAL A 138 19.66 4.89 -4.89
C VAL A 138 20.98 4.97 -5.65
N PHE A 139 21.45 3.87 -6.24
CA PHE A 139 22.66 3.84 -7.07
C PHE A 139 22.60 4.86 -8.22
N TRP A 140 21.44 5.00 -8.87
CA TRP A 140 21.26 6.01 -9.89
C TRP A 140 21.43 7.45 -9.38
N LYS A 141 21.05 7.72 -8.11
CA LYS A 141 21.20 9.03 -7.48
C LYS A 141 22.58 9.30 -6.91
N ILE A 142 23.10 8.41 -6.07
CA ILE A 142 24.38 8.62 -5.36
C ILE A 142 25.60 8.10 -6.12
N ARG A 143 25.41 7.38 -7.24
CA ARG A 143 26.45 6.84 -8.14
C ARG A 143 27.52 6.00 -7.44
N ARG A 144 27.21 5.46 -6.26
CA ARG A 144 28.07 4.59 -5.43
C ARG A 144 27.27 3.40 -4.92
N ASN A 145 27.97 2.38 -4.41
CA ASN A 145 27.33 1.16 -3.91
C ASN A 145 26.25 1.47 -2.85
N PRO A 146 24.96 1.19 -3.12
CA PRO A 146 23.86 1.52 -2.22
C PRO A 146 23.69 0.51 -1.09
N TYR A 147 24.21 -0.72 -1.24
CA TYR A 147 23.89 -1.84 -0.34
C TYR A 147 24.26 -1.62 1.13
N PRO A 148 25.39 -0.97 1.49
CA PRO A 148 25.67 -0.66 2.89
C PRO A 148 24.57 0.17 3.54
N LEU A 149 24.05 1.17 2.82
CA LEU A 149 22.95 2.02 3.28
C LEU A 149 21.64 1.23 3.35
N VAL A 150 21.34 0.43 2.33
CA VAL A 150 20.14 -0.42 2.27
C VAL A 150 20.08 -1.37 3.46
N PHE A 151 21.18 -2.06 3.76
CA PHE A 151 21.22 -2.99 4.91
C PHE A 151 21.16 -2.26 6.25
N ALA A 152 21.74 -1.07 6.38
CA ALA A 152 21.58 -0.25 7.57
C ALA A 152 20.11 0.15 7.78
N CYS A 153 19.43 0.62 6.74
CA CYS A 153 18.01 0.98 6.79
C CYS A 153 17.12 -0.24 7.10
N LEU A 154 17.33 -1.38 6.45
CA LEU A 154 16.57 -2.60 6.72
C LEU A 154 16.78 -3.09 8.16
N ARG A 155 18.01 -3.04 8.67
CA ARG A 155 18.33 -3.49 10.03
C ARG A 155 17.78 -2.57 11.11
N GLU A 156 17.99 -1.27 10.99
CA GLU A 156 17.70 -0.31 12.06
C GLU A 156 16.30 0.29 11.99
N SER A 157 15.68 0.35 10.80
CA SER A 157 14.30 0.77 10.63
C SER A 157 13.38 -0.41 10.33
N GLY A 158 13.73 -1.20 9.32
CA GLY A 158 12.88 -2.29 8.81
C GLY A 158 12.54 -3.34 9.86
N VAL A 159 13.51 -3.77 10.67
CA VAL A 159 13.27 -4.77 11.74
C VAL A 159 12.31 -4.25 12.81
N TYR A 160 12.45 -2.99 13.24
CA TYR A 160 11.52 -2.40 14.23
C TYR A 160 10.12 -2.27 13.63
N ALA A 161 10.01 -1.73 12.41
CA ALA A 161 8.76 -1.62 11.67
C ALA A 161 8.07 -2.96 11.43
N PHE A 162 8.84 -4.03 11.18
CA PHE A 162 8.32 -5.38 11.01
C PHE A 162 7.55 -5.84 12.25
N PHE A 163 8.11 -5.65 13.45
CA PHE A 163 7.45 -6.10 14.68
C PHE A 163 6.34 -5.15 15.15
N THR A 164 6.47 -3.84 14.91
CA THR A 164 5.46 -2.87 15.31
C THR A 164 4.26 -2.84 14.37
N ARG A 165 4.44 -3.18 13.09
CA ARG A 165 3.41 -3.08 12.03
C ARG A 165 2.77 -1.69 11.95
N SER A 166 3.56 -0.65 12.23
CA SER A 166 3.12 0.73 12.07
C SER A 166 4.28 1.66 11.69
N SER A 167 4.19 2.26 10.51
CA SER A 167 5.14 3.28 10.04
C SER A 167 5.12 4.51 10.95
N ALA A 168 3.94 4.90 11.43
CA ALA A 168 3.79 6.02 12.36
C ALA A 168 4.50 5.77 13.71
N ALA A 169 4.40 4.55 14.24
CA ALA A 169 5.12 4.18 15.46
C ALA A 169 6.64 4.13 15.27
N ASN A 170 7.11 3.97 14.03
CA ASN A 170 8.53 3.89 13.68
C ASN A 170 9.17 5.25 13.36
N ILE A 171 8.41 6.35 13.33
CA ILE A 171 8.94 7.71 13.07
C ILE A 171 10.11 8.05 14.00
N PRO A 172 10.04 7.86 15.34
CA PRO A 172 11.16 8.21 16.22
C PRO A 172 12.43 7.39 15.93
N VAL A 173 12.28 6.12 15.55
CA VAL A 173 13.38 5.24 15.17
C VAL A 173 14.05 5.74 13.89
N ASN A 174 13.25 6.11 12.88
CA ASN A 174 13.74 6.66 11.63
C ASN A 174 14.47 8.00 11.83
N MET A 175 13.94 8.88 12.68
CA MET A 175 14.57 10.17 13.00
C MET A 175 15.95 9.98 13.66
N ALA A 176 16.05 9.05 14.62
CA ALA A 176 17.32 8.73 15.28
C ALA A 176 18.33 8.08 14.31
N LEU A 177 17.86 7.25 13.37
CA LEU A 177 18.71 6.67 12.33
C LEU A 177 19.24 7.74 11.36
N CYS A 178 18.41 8.71 10.96
CA CYS A 178 18.86 9.83 10.14
C CYS A 178 19.92 10.68 10.84
N GLU A 179 19.76 10.94 12.14
CA GLU A 179 20.76 11.64 12.95
C GLU A 179 22.07 10.85 13.05
N LYS A 180 22.00 9.53 13.26
CA LYS A 180 23.16 8.63 13.27
C LYS A 180 23.90 8.59 11.92
N LEU A 181 23.17 8.74 10.82
CA LEU A 181 23.71 8.82 9.47
C LEU A 181 24.25 10.21 9.12
N ASN A 182 24.22 11.15 10.06
CA ASN A 182 24.67 12.54 9.90
C ASN A 182 23.99 13.25 8.72
N LEU A 183 22.68 13.02 8.56
CA LEU A 183 21.87 13.67 7.52
C LEU A 183 21.41 15.05 7.97
N ASP A 184 21.11 15.91 7.00
CA ASP A 184 20.57 17.24 7.25
C ASP A 184 19.21 17.21 7.97
N ARG A 185 19.13 17.89 9.11
CA ARG A 185 17.96 17.89 10.00
C ARG A 185 16.75 18.56 9.39
N ASP A 186 16.94 19.61 8.61
CA ASP A 186 15.84 20.30 7.94
C ASP A 186 15.19 19.38 6.89
N THR A 187 15.98 18.52 6.26
CA THR A 187 15.50 17.51 5.31
C THR A 187 14.79 16.35 6.00
N TYR A 188 15.42 15.70 7.00
CA TYR A 188 14.83 14.48 7.58
C TYR A 188 13.64 14.77 8.51
N SER A 189 13.58 15.94 9.15
CA SER A 189 12.45 16.33 10.01
C SER A 189 11.13 16.50 9.26
N VAL A 190 11.19 16.78 7.96
CA VAL A 190 10.01 16.87 7.08
C VAL A 190 9.78 15.57 6.32
N SER A 191 10.84 15.00 5.72
CA SER A 191 10.71 13.84 4.84
C SER A 191 10.29 12.57 5.56
N ILE A 192 10.73 12.33 6.81
CA ILE A 192 10.38 11.11 7.55
C ILE A 192 8.90 11.09 7.96
N PRO A 193 8.32 12.13 8.61
CA PRO A 193 6.88 12.13 8.90
C PRO A 193 6.02 12.10 7.64
N LEU A 194 6.46 12.78 6.58
CA LEU A 194 5.78 12.75 5.29
C LEU A 194 5.81 11.33 4.71
N GLY A 195 6.98 10.71 4.62
CA GLY A 195 7.18 9.35 4.10
C GLY A 195 6.34 8.31 4.83
N ALA A 196 6.28 8.38 6.16
CA ALA A 196 5.45 7.49 6.97
C ALA A 196 3.94 7.51 6.62
N THR A 197 3.49 8.52 5.87
CA THR A 197 2.11 8.62 5.35
C THR A 197 2.00 8.34 3.86
N ILE A 198 2.88 8.90 3.02
CA ILE A 198 2.72 8.85 1.56
C ILE A 198 3.56 7.76 0.89
N ASN A 199 4.66 7.31 1.50
CA ASN A 199 5.56 6.32 0.92
C ASN A 199 5.09 4.91 1.25
N MET A 200 4.04 4.49 0.55
CA MET A 200 3.32 3.24 0.82
C MET A 200 3.53 2.21 -0.30
N ALA A 201 4.79 1.98 -0.71
CA ALA A 201 5.13 1.04 -1.78
C ALA A 201 4.69 -0.41 -1.48
N GLY A 202 4.87 -0.87 -0.25
CA GLY A 202 4.40 -2.17 0.21
C GLY A 202 2.87 -2.31 0.14
N ALA A 203 2.12 -1.27 0.52
CA ALA A 203 0.66 -1.28 0.42
C ALA A 203 0.21 -1.35 -1.05
N ALA A 204 0.87 -0.61 -1.95
CA ALA A 204 0.60 -0.68 -3.37
C ALA A 204 0.84 -2.10 -3.93
N ILE A 205 1.90 -2.78 -3.49
CA ILE A 205 2.17 -4.19 -3.84
C ILE A 205 1.05 -5.08 -3.30
N THR A 206 0.67 -4.94 -2.03
CA THR A 206 -0.39 -5.74 -1.40
C THR A 206 -1.71 -5.62 -2.14
N ILE A 207 -2.16 -4.39 -2.39
CA ILE A 207 -3.40 -4.10 -3.13
C ILE A 207 -3.33 -4.73 -4.52
N THR A 208 -2.26 -4.49 -5.26
CA THR A 208 -2.09 -5.00 -6.63
C THR A 208 -2.07 -6.52 -6.68
N VAL A 209 -1.29 -7.18 -5.81
CA VAL A 209 -1.13 -8.65 -5.82
C VAL A 209 -2.42 -9.34 -5.42
N LEU A 210 -3.11 -8.85 -4.38
CA LEU A 210 -4.38 -9.42 -3.93
C LEU A 210 -5.50 -9.22 -4.96
N THR A 211 -5.58 -8.04 -5.59
CA THR A 211 -6.56 -7.80 -6.67
C THR A 211 -6.27 -8.68 -7.89
N LEU A 212 -5.01 -8.82 -8.31
CA LEU A 212 -4.65 -9.70 -9.43
C LEU A 212 -4.92 -11.18 -9.10
N ALA A 213 -4.75 -11.61 -7.85
CA ALA A 213 -5.14 -12.94 -7.41
C ALA A 213 -6.67 -13.14 -7.49
N ALA A 214 -7.46 -12.15 -7.07
CA ALA A 214 -8.92 -12.19 -7.16
C ALA A 214 -9.41 -12.27 -8.62
N VAL A 215 -8.90 -11.40 -9.47
CA VAL A 215 -9.17 -11.38 -10.91
C VAL A 215 -8.82 -12.72 -11.56
N HIS A 216 -7.63 -13.27 -11.27
CA HIS A 216 -7.20 -14.58 -11.78
C HIS A 216 -8.13 -15.71 -11.30
N THR A 217 -8.54 -15.67 -10.02
CA THR A 217 -9.48 -16.65 -9.43
C THR A 217 -10.85 -16.61 -10.09
N LEU A 218 -11.32 -15.42 -10.45
CA LEU A 218 -12.63 -15.19 -11.07
C LEU A 218 -12.60 -15.36 -12.59
N GLY A 219 -11.45 -15.68 -13.17
CA GLY A 219 -11.29 -15.85 -14.63
C GLY A 219 -11.43 -14.54 -15.41
N VAL A 220 -11.27 -13.39 -14.76
CA VAL A 220 -11.31 -12.08 -15.42
C VAL A 220 -10.03 -11.89 -16.22
N PRO A 221 -10.08 -11.76 -17.56
CA PRO A 221 -8.88 -11.55 -18.35
C PRO A 221 -8.29 -10.17 -18.08
N VAL A 222 -7.01 -10.11 -17.74
CA VAL A 222 -6.28 -8.85 -17.55
C VAL A 222 -5.01 -8.86 -18.39
N ASP A 223 -4.92 -7.86 -19.27
CA ASP A 223 -3.73 -7.61 -20.07
C ASP A 223 -2.71 -6.79 -19.26
N LEU A 224 -1.47 -6.79 -19.75
CA LEU A 224 -0.36 -6.09 -19.10
C LEU A 224 -0.62 -4.57 -18.93
N PRO A 225 -1.16 -3.85 -19.93
CA PRO A 225 -1.52 -2.44 -19.76
C PRO A 225 -2.50 -2.19 -18.62
N THR A 226 -3.57 -2.99 -18.50
CA THR A 226 -4.55 -2.80 -17.41
C THR A 226 -3.95 -3.14 -16.06
N ALA A 227 -3.08 -4.15 -15.96
CA ALA A 227 -2.35 -4.43 -14.71
C ALA A 227 -1.37 -3.30 -14.32
N LEU A 228 -0.78 -2.60 -15.28
CA LEU A 228 0.06 -1.43 -15.02
C LEU A 228 -0.79 -0.25 -14.55
N LEU A 229 -1.95 -0.02 -15.17
CA LEU A 229 -2.92 0.98 -14.71
C LEU A 229 -3.38 0.70 -13.27
N LEU A 230 -3.71 -0.57 -12.95
CA LEU A 230 -4.00 -1.00 -11.59
C LEU A 230 -2.86 -0.64 -10.64
N SER A 231 -1.61 -0.90 -11.02
CA SER A 231 -0.44 -0.60 -10.16
C SER A 231 -0.32 0.91 -9.88
N VAL A 232 -0.61 1.76 -10.87
CA VAL A 232 -0.62 3.22 -10.72
C VAL A 232 -1.75 3.65 -9.78
N VAL A 233 -2.97 3.16 -9.99
CA VAL A 233 -4.11 3.47 -9.12
C VAL A 233 -3.85 2.98 -7.69
N ALA A 234 -3.40 1.74 -7.51
CA ALA A 234 -3.04 1.19 -6.21
C ALA A 234 -1.98 2.04 -5.50
N SER A 235 -0.98 2.55 -6.22
CA SER A 235 0.04 3.45 -5.65
C SER A 235 -0.54 4.79 -5.19
N LEU A 236 -1.41 5.42 -6.00
CA LEU A 236 -2.08 6.67 -5.62
C LEU A 236 -2.97 6.47 -4.39
N CYS A 237 -3.63 5.32 -4.29
CA CYS A 237 -4.56 5.02 -3.21
C CYS A 237 -3.83 4.63 -1.94
N ALA A 238 -2.70 3.94 -2.07
CA ALA A 238 -1.80 3.62 -0.97
C ALA A 238 -1.32 4.87 -0.21
N CYS A 239 -1.15 6.02 -0.88
CA CYS A 239 -0.85 7.30 -0.20
C CYS A 239 -1.95 7.76 0.77
N GLY A 240 -3.19 7.30 0.57
CA GLY A 240 -4.33 7.57 1.45
C GLY A 240 -4.55 6.50 2.53
N ALA A 241 -3.74 5.44 2.55
CA ALA A 241 -3.83 4.42 3.59
C ALA A 241 -3.36 5.02 4.93
N SER A 242 -4.18 4.90 5.97
CA SER A 242 -3.73 5.24 7.31
C SER A 242 -2.60 4.29 7.74
N GLY A 243 -1.54 4.79 8.38
CA GLY A 243 -0.37 4.01 8.86
C GLY A 243 -0.66 3.05 10.02
N VAL A 244 -1.87 2.49 10.06
CA VAL A 244 -2.38 1.55 11.05
C VAL A 244 -2.38 0.15 10.44
N ALA A 245 -2.10 -0.85 11.28
CA ALA A 245 -2.05 -2.25 10.87
C ALA A 245 -3.30 -2.67 10.07
N GLY A 246 -3.11 -3.29 8.91
CA GLY A 246 -4.20 -3.76 8.03
C GLY A 246 -4.94 -2.65 7.28
N GLY A 247 -4.50 -1.39 7.34
CA GLY A 247 -5.14 -0.28 6.63
C GLY A 247 -5.13 -0.42 5.11
N SER A 248 -4.06 -0.98 4.54
CA SER A 248 -3.92 -1.21 3.09
C SER A 248 -4.89 -2.26 2.54
N LEU A 249 -5.24 -3.27 3.36
CA LEU A 249 -6.22 -4.29 2.96
C LEU A 249 -7.59 -3.67 2.67
N LEU A 250 -7.97 -2.60 3.38
CA LEU A 250 -9.25 -1.92 3.19
C LEU A 250 -9.34 -1.14 1.87
N LEU A 251 -8.24 -1.00 1.13
CA LEU A 251 -8.19 -0.39 -0.20
C LEU A 251 -8.28 -1.42 -1.34
N ILE A 252 -8.32 -2.72 -1.03
CA ILE A 252 -8.52 -3.77 -2.05
C ILE A 252 -9.88 -3.64 -2.76
N PRO A 253 -11.01 -3.34 -2.09
CA PRO A 253 -12.30 -3.21 -2.75
C PRO A 253 -12.34 -2.16 -3.85
N LEU A 254 -11.65 -1.05 -3.66
CA LEU A 254 -11.44 -0.03 -4.69
C LEU A 254 -10.79 -0.63 -5.94
N ALA A 255 -9.68 -1.36 -5.78
CA ALA A 255 -8.95 -1.94 -6.89
C ALA A 255 -9.75 -3.05 -7.59
N CYS A 256 -10.48 -3.86 -6.82
CA CYS A 256 -11.41 -4.88 -7.32
C CYS A 256 -12.57 -4.25 -8.12
N ASN A 257 -13.10 -3.11 -7.68
CA ASN A 257 -14.19 -2.41 -8.35
C ASN A 257 -13.82 -1.98 -9.79
N MET A 258 -12.54 -1.67 -10.07
CA MET A 258 -12.05 -1.36 -11.41
C MET A 258 -12.26 -2.50 -12.42
N PHE A 259 -12.39 -3.74 -11.94
CA PHE A 259 -12.60 -4.94 -12.74
C PHE A 259 -14.05 -5.44 -12.68
N GLY A 260 -14.97 -4.66 -12.12
CA GLY A 260 -16.36 -5.06 -11.92
C GLY A 260 -16.56 -6.13 -10.85
N ILE A 261 -15.55 -6.37 -10.00
CA ILE A 261 -15.67 -7.32 -8.89
C ILE A 261 -16.56 -6.66 -7.82
N PRO A 262 -17.69 -7.30 -7.44
CA PRO A 262 -18.59 -6.70 -6.46
C PRO A 262 -18.01 -6.72 -5.04
N ASN A 263 -18.52 -5.83 -4.18
CA ASN A 263 -17.94 -5.57 -2.85
C ASN A 263 -17.99 -6.78 -1.92
N ASP A 264 -19.00 -7.65 -2.03
CA ASP A 264 -19.10 -8.89 -1.24
C ASP A 264 -17.93 -9.84 -1.54
N ILE A 265 -17.55 -9.98 -2.80
CA ILE A 265 -16.37 -10.77 -3.21
C ILE A 265 -15.09 -10.05 -2.80
N ALA A 266 -15.00 -8.73 -3.01
CA ALA A 266 -13.81 -7.97 -2.62
C ALA A 266 -13.53 -8.05 -1.11
N MET A 267 -14.57 -8.06 -0.27
CA MET A 267 -14.43 -8.25 1.17
C MET A 267 -13.93 -9.65 1.54
N GLN A 268 -14.17 -10.67 0.73
CA GLN A 268 -13.55 -11.99 0.92
C GLN A 268 -12.04 -11.94 0.65
N VAL A 269 -11.61 -11.16 -0.34
CA VAL A 269 -10.17 -10.94 -0.62
C VAL A 269 -9.50 -10.23 0.56
N VAL A 270 -10.17 -9.23 1.15
CA VAL A 270 -9.72 -8.57 2.39
C VAL A 270 -9.58 -9.59 3.52
N ALA A 271 -10.56 -10.48 3.68
CA ALA A 271 -10.52 -11.57 4.65
C ALA A 271 -9.32 -12.51 4.43
N VAL A 272 -9.02 -12.91 3.19
CA VAL A 272 -7.80 -13.66 2.88
C VAL A 272 -6.55 -12.87 3.25
N GLY A 273 -6.53 -11.58 2.95
CA GLY A 273 -5.46 -10.66 3.36
C GLY A 273 -5.25 -10.68 4.88
N PHE A 274 -6.32 -10.69 5.67
CA PHE A 274 -6.23 -10.80 7.12
C PHE A 274 -5.70 -12.16 7.61
N ILE A 275 -5.97 -13.26 6.90
CA ILE A 275 -5.42 -14.60 7.22
C ILE A 275 -3.89 -14.59 7.11
N ILE A 276 -3.35 -14.02 6.04
CA ILE A 276 -1.89 -13.90 5.82
C ILE A 276 -1.29 -12.63 6.44
N GLY A 277 -2.14 -11.80 7.06
CA GLY A 277 -1.87 -10.40 7.37
C GLY A 277 -0.74 -10.20 8.36
N VAL A 278 -0.48 -11.16 9.25
CA VAL A 278 0.64 -11.04 10.20
C VAL A 278 1.97 -10.88 9.47
N LEU A 279 2.25 -11.74 8.49
CA LEU A 279 3.52 -11.70 7.75
C LEU A 279 3.48 -10.64 6.65
N GLN A 280 2.35 -10.52 5.95
CA GLN A 280 2.17 -9.52 4.90
C GLN A 280 2.32 -8.09 5.43
N ASP A 281 1.59 -7.71 6.48
CA ASP A 281 1.57 -6.35 7.06
C ASP A 281 2.91 -6.00 7.71
N SER A 282 3.59 -6.99 8.30
CA SER A 282 4.95 -6.82 8.86
C SER A 282 5.99 -6.54 7.76
N CYS A 283 6.00 -7.33 6.68
CA CYS A 283 6.88 -7.09 5.54
C CYS A 283 6.56 -5.77 4.82
N GLU A 284 5.27 -5.46 4.66
CA GLU A 284 4.80 -4.19 4.09
C GLU A 284 5.31 -2.99 4.87
N THR A 285 5.09 -2.98 6.18
CA THR A 285 5.51 -1.88 7.05
C THR A 285 7.03 -1.75 7.07
N ALA A 286 7.76 -2.87 7.12
CA ALA A 286 9.21 -2.89 7.07
C ALA A 286 9.75 -2.27 5.76
N LEU A 287 9.15 -2.61 4.61
CA LEU A 287 9.52 -2.04 3.33
C LEU A 287 9.25 -0.53 3.28
N ASN A 288 8.04 -0.11 3.65
CA ASN A 288 7.66 1.31 3.65
C ASN A 288 8.61 2.14 4.52
N SER A 289 8.75 1.75 5.79
CA SER A 289 9.49 2.54 6.78
C SER A 289 11.00 2.57 6.53
N SER A 290 11.60 1.46 6.09
CA SER A 290 13.03 1.43 5.75
C SER A 290 13.35 2.28 4.52
N THR A 291 12.41 2.35 3.58
CA THR A 291 12.55 3.13 2.35
C THR A 291 12.49 4.64 2.59
N ASP A 292 11.74 5.08 3.61
CA ASP A 292 11.71 6.49 4.04
C ASP A 292 13.13 7.01 4.33
N VAL A 293 13.86 6.31 5.20
CA VAL A 293 15.23 6.67 5.57
C VAL A 293 16.17 6.52 4.38
N LEU A 294 16.01 5.45 3.60
CA LEU A 294 16.87 5.16 2.45
C LEU A 294 16.84 6.29 1.41
N PHE A 295 15.66 6.77 1.06
CA PHE A 295 15.50 7.84 0.07
C PHE A 295 15.83 9.22 0.63
N THR A 296 15.53 9.50 1.90
CA THR A 296 16.02 10.70 2.58
C THR A 296 17.55 10.75 2.58
N ALA A 297 18.21 9.66 2.95
CA ALA A 297 19.67 9.55 2.93
C ALA A 297 20.25 9.72 1.53
N ALA A 298 19.65 9.11 0.51
CA ALA A 298 20.09 9.24 -0.87
C ALA A 298 19.95 10.69 -1.38
N ALA A 299 18.87 11.39 -0.99
CA ALA A 299 18.65 12.79 -1.36
C ALA A 299 19.68 13.72 -0.69
N CYS A 300 19.90 13.59 0.62
CA CYS A 300 20.91 14.37 1.34
C CYS A 300 22.31 14.17 0.76
N GLN A 301 22.72 12.91 0.56
CA GLN A 301 24.06 12.60 0.06
C GLN A 301 24.30 13.13 -1.37
N ALA A 302 23.28 13.09 -2.23
CA ALA A 302 23.36 13.66 -3.56
C ALA A 302 23.46 15.19 -3.53
N GLU A 303 22.79 15.85 -2.58
CA GLU A 303 22.87 17.29 -2.40
C GLU A 303 24.24 17.73 -1.85
N ASP A 304 24.79 17.00 -0.87
CA ASP A 304 26.14 17.25 -0.33
C ASP A 304 27.20 17.16 -1.44
N GLU A 305 27.10 16.14 -2.31
CA GLU A 305 28.00 15.98 -3.45
C GLU A 305 27.85 17.13 -4.46
N ARG A 306 26.61 17.61 -4.69
CA ARG A 306 26.34 18.77 -5.55
C ARG A 306 26.99 20.04 -4.99
N LEU A 307 26.85 20.29 -3.69
CA LEU A 307 27.43 21.44 -3.01
C LEU A 307 28.96 21.40 -3.04
N ALA A 308 29.56 20.24 -2.76
CA ALA A 308 31.01 20.05 -2.84
C ALA A 308 31.54 20.33 -4.27
N ASN A 309 30.86 19.83 -5.30
CA ASN A 309 31.23 20.08 -6.68
C ASN A 309 31.11 21.56 -7.10
N ASN A 310 30.14 22.29 -6.54
CA ASN A 310 30.00 23.72 -6.80
C ASN A 310 31.09 24.54 -6.10
N ALA A 311 31.44 24.19 -4.87
CA ALA A 311 32.52 24.85 -4.13
C ALA A 311 33.90 24.65 -4.78
N LEU A 312 34.12 23.54 -5.48
CA LEU A 312 35.34 23.31 -6.27
C LEU A 312 35.39 24.09 -7.59
N ARG A 313 34.25 24.63 -8.05
CA ARG A 313 34.14 25.40 -9.31
C ARG A 313 34.16 26.92 -9.11
N SER A 314 33.95 27.39 -7.88
CA SER A 314 34.03 28.81 -7.47
C SER A 314 35.42 29.17 -6.99
#